data_AF-A0A8T5KD44-F1
#
_entry.id   AF-A0A8T5KD44-F1
#
_cell.length_a   1.000
_cell.length_b   1.000
_cell.length_c   1.000
_cell.angle_alpha   90.00
_cell.angle_beta   90.00
_cell.angle_gamma   90.00
#
_symmetry.space_group_name_H-M   'P 1'
#
loop_
_entity.id
_entity.type
_entity.pdbx_description
1 polymer ?
#
loop_
_entity_poly.entity_id
_entity_poly.type
_entity_poly.pdbx_seq_one_letter_code
_entity_poly.pdbx_strand_id
1 'polypeptide(L)'
;MINAYDAKSRFLLGGKVRFETECSQCNGKYTTTLSRERKKKHTWCCKSCAITREWKDENYRKSHESALKIAHNTPEAKAAHSKAQLRKWVDPDERDKMEKALQASKTPEWRAKVSQSLKERWLIDPPNCSFGTRHAGWYDKLDGTRAWLRSSYEHRAARAFDEQGVIWEYEKRRFQICVREKETVYVPDFFLPEYDLIVEVKGYFYPDAREKWEAFLAQHSEIKACIWFKEQIIMLENGELQIENQV
;
A
#
# COMPACT_ATOMS: atom_id res chain seq x y z
N MET A 1 22.40 -28.69 -23.72
CA MET A 1 22.59 -28.17 -25.09
C MET A 1 22.08 -29.22 -26.07
N ILE A 2 20.90 -29.03 -26.64
CA ILE A 2 20.46 -29.76 -27.84
C ILE A 2 19.98 -28.70 -28.82
N ASN A 3 20.77 -28.60 -29.89
CA ASN A 3 20.78 -27.63 -30.98
C ASN A 3 19.42 -27.54 -31.69
N ALA A 4 18.98 -26.35 -32.12
CA ALA A 4 19.45 -25.67 -33.32
C ALA A 4 19.49 -26.62 -34.55
N TYR A 5 18.61 -26.35 -35.52
CA TYR A 5 18.63 -26.88 -36.88
C TYR A 5 18.85 -28.38 -37.06
N ASP A 6 17.75 -29.11 -37.28
CA ASP A 6 17.81 -30.37 -38.02
C ASP A 6 17.78 -30.07 -39.53
N ALA A 7 18.89 -30.35 -40.20
CA ALA A 7 19.06 -30.18 -41.65
C ALA A 7 18.37 -31.29 -42.48
N LYS A 8 17.69 -32.26 -41.86
CA LYS A 8 17.06 -33.39 -42.56
C LYS A 8 15.66 -33.80 -42.08
N SER A 9 15.07 -33.15 -41.08
CA SER A 9 13.65 -33.33 -40.77
C SER A 9 12.85 -32.04 -40.97
N ARG A 10 11.98 -32.03 -41.99
CA ARG A 10 11.02 -30.94 -42.25
C ARG A 10 9.89 -30.97 -41.22
N PHE A 11 10.17 -30.73 -39.94
CA PHE A 11 9.15 -30.24 -39.02
C PHE A 11 9.26 -28.72 -38.94
N LEU A 12 8.73 -28.08 -39.98
CA LEU A 12 8.32 -26.68 -39.90
C LEU A 12 7.24 -26.63 -38.81
N LEU A 13 7.59 -26.28 -37.57
CA LEU A 13 6.60 -25.84 -36.60
C LEU A 13 5.76 -24.77 -37.31
N GLY A 14 4.50 -25.09 -37.60
CA GLY A 14 3.62 -24.19 -38.32
C GLY A 14 3.62 -22.83 -37.61
N GLY A 15 3.58 -21.72 -38.35
CA GLY A 15 3.75 -20.39 -37.75
C GLY A 15 2.79 -20.06 -36.58
N LYS A 16 1.70 -20.83 -36.44
CA LYS A 16 0.67 -20.72 -35.38
C LYS A 16 0.83 -21.74 -34.24
N VAL A 17 1.76 -22.69 -34.32
CA VAL A 17 1.99 -23.68 -33.25
C VAL A 17 2.56 -22.97 -32.03
N ARG A 18 1.91 -23.18 -30.88
CA ARG A 18 2.35 -22.67 -29.59
C ARG A 18 3.42 -23.60 -29.03
N PHE A 19 4.52 -23.03 -28.56
CA PHE A 19 5.60 -23.76 -27.89
C PHE A 19 6.06 -22.98 -26.65
N GLU A 20 6.61 -23.72 -25.68
CA GLU A 20 7.25 -23.15 -24.49
C GLU A 20 8.73 -22.89 -24.80
N THR A 21 9.22 -21.73 -24.39
CA THR A 21 10.63 -21.36 -24.52
C THR A 21 11.04 -20.50 -23.33
N GLU A 22 12.35 -20.31 -23.16
CA GLU A 22 12.93 -19.57 -22.06
C GLU A 22 13.32 -18.15 -22.50
N CYS A 23 13.09 -17.18 -21.61
CA CYS A 23 13.49 -15.80 -21.86
C CYS A 23 15.00 -15.66 -21.78
N SER A 24 15.62 -15.08 -22.80
CA SER A 24 17.05 -14.76 -22.83
C SER A 24 17.54 -13.82 -21.72
N GLN A 25 16.63 -13.08 -21.06
CA GLN A 25 16.99 -12.09 -20.03
C GLN A 25 16.71 -12.53 -18.59
N CYS A 26 15.63 -13.29 -18.36
CA CYS A 26 15.23 -13.68 -17.00
C CYS A 26 15.13 -15.20 -16.82
N ASN A 27 15.45 -15.99 -17.86
CA ASN A 27 15.30 -17.44 -17.91
C ASN A 27 13.88 -17.95 -17.59
N GLY A 28 12.90 -17.05 -17.46
CA GLY A 28 11.51 -17.39 -17.22
C GLY A 28 10.91 -18.07 -18.45
N LYS A 29 10.17 -19.16 -18.19
CA LYS A 29 9.43 -19.90 -19.22
C LYS A 29 8.23 -19.09 -19.70
N TYR A 30 8.04 -19.02 -21.02
CA TYR A 30 6.87 -18.38 -21.61
C TYR A 30 6.40 -19.10 -22.87
N THR A 31 5.09 -19.07 -23.11
CA THR A 31 4.49 -19.67 -24.30
C THR A 31 4.39 -18.65 -25.43
N THR A 32 4.89 -19.00 -26.61
CA THR A 32 4.82 -18.13 -27.81
C THR A 32 4.56 -18.95 -29.06
N THR A 33 4.43 -18.27 -30.20
CA THR A 33 4.36 -18.90 -31.54
C THR A 33 5.47 -18.31 -32.40
N LEU A 34 5.95 -19.06 -33.40
CA LEU A 34 7.07 -18.61 -34.25
C LEU A 34 6.71 -17.32 -35.01
N SER A 35 5.46 -17.19 -35.47
CA SER A 35 4.99 -15.98 -36.13
C SER A 35 4.99 -14.75 -35.21
N ARG A 36 4.59 -14.92 -33.94
CA ARG A 36 4.60 -13.86 -32.95
C ARG A 36 6.02 -13.47 -32.57
N GLU A 37 6.91 -14.44 -32.40
CA GLU A 37 8.29 -14.18 -32.01
C GLU A 37 9.04 -13.39 -33.07
N ARG A 38 8.88 -13.76 -34.35
CA ARG A 38 9.47 -13.04 -35.49
C ARG A 38 8.98 -11.60 -35.64
N LYS A 39 7.79 -11.28 -35.13
CA LYS A 39 7.20 -9.92 -35.17
C LYS A 39 7.61 -9.05 -33.98
N LYS A 40 8.24 -9.62 -32.95
CA LYS A 40 8.68 -8.83 -31.79
C LYS A 40 9.88 -7.98 -32.16
N LYS A 41 9.94 -6.76 -31.62
CA LYS A 41 11.15 -5.92 -31.63
C LYS A 41 12.31 -6.58 -30.88
N HIS A 42 12.00 -7.28 -29.78
CA HIS A 42 12.94 -8.06 -29.00
C HIS A 42 12.58 -9.55 -29.09
N THR A 43 13.28 -10.28 -29.94
CA THR A 43 13.11 -11.73 -30.13
C THR A 43 13.64 -12.51 -28.92
N TRP A 44 13.06 -13.68 -28.67
CA TRP A 44 13.45 -14.61 -27.61
C TRP A 44 13.45 -13.97 -26.20
N CYS A 45 12.52 -13.03 -26.01
CA CYS A 45 12.34 -12.29 -24.78
C CYS A 45 10.87 -12.37 -24.34
N CYS A 46 10.64 -12.57 -23.05
CA CYS A 46 9.29 -12.56 -22.50
C CYS A 46 8.71 -11.14 -22.59
N LYS A 47 7.37 -11.03 -22.59
CA LYS A 47 6.69 -9.75 -22.75
C LYS A 47 7.09 -8.75 -21.66
N SER A 48 7.28 -9.20 -20.43
CA SER A 48 7.66 -8.35 -19.31
C SER A 48 9.04 -7.74 -19.51
N CYS A 49 10.07 -8.55 -19.77
CA CYS A 49 11.43 -8.06 -20.03
C CYS A 49 11.52 -7.16 -21.26
N ALA A 50 10.79 -7.48 -22.34
CA ALA A 50 10.71 -6.63 -23.53
C ALA A 50 10.14 -5.24 -23.19
N ILE A 51 9.02 -5.18 -22.46
CA ILE A 51 8.42 -3.92 -22.01
C ILE A 51 9.40 -3.15 -21.11
N THR A 52 9.99 -3.79 -20.09
CA THR A 52 10.95 -3.13 -19.20
C THR A 52 12.11 -2.51 -19.97
N ARG A 53 12.58 -3.16 -21.04
CA ARG A 53 13.63 -2.62 -21.91
C ARG A 53 13.13 -1.44 -22.73
N GLU A 54 11.94 -1.52 -23.31
CA GLU A 54 11.34 -0.44 -24.10
C GLU A 54 11.07 0.81 -23.23
N TRP A 55 10.64 0.65 -21.97
CA TRP A 55 10.42 1.77 -21.05
C TRP A 55 11.71 2.51 -20.61
N LYS A 56 12.89 1.89 -20.78
CA LYS A 56 14.18 2.58 -20.57
C LYS A 56 14.49 3.58 -21.68
N ASP A 57 13.94 3.39 -22.87
CA ASP A 57 14.08 4.33 -23.98
C ASP A 57 13.18 5.55 -23.73
N GLU A 58 13.80 6.74 -23.66
CA GLU A 58 13.11 7.98 -23.35
C GLU A 58 12.07 8.35 -24.41
N ASN A 59 12.35 8.09 -25.69
CA ASN A 59 11.46 8.41 -26.80
C ASN A 59 10.21 7.53 -26.76
N TYR A 60 10.40 6.23 -26.53
CA TYR A 60 9.30 5.28 -26.36
C TYR A 60 8.44 5.66 -25.14
N ARG A 61 9.08 5.96 -24.00
CA ARG A 61 8.38 6.34 -22.77
C ARG A 61 7.53 7.60 -22.96
N LYS A 62 8.07 8.67 -23.55
CA LYS A 62 7.33 9.92 -23.81
C LYS A 62 6.15 9.70 -24.76
N SER A 63 6.36 8.93 -25.83
CA SER A 63 5.30 8.59 -26.79
C SER A 63 4.19 7.74 -26.17
N HIS A 64 4.55 6.76 -25.34
CA HIS A 64 3.58 5.95 -24.62
C HIS A 64 2.83 6.75 -23.54
N GLU A 65 3.52 7.64 -22.82
CA GLU A 65 2.90 8.49 -21.81
C GLU A 65 1.89 9.45 -22.44
N SER A 66 2.23 10.07 -23.58
CA SER A 66 1.30 10.94 -24.30
C SER A 66 0.09 10.16 -24.82
N ALA A 67 0.30 8.97 -25.39
CA ALA A 67 -0.78 8.09 -25.81
C ALA A 67 -1.71 7.67 -24.65
N LEU A 68 -1.15 7.32 -23.48
CA LEU A 68 -1.93 6.97 -22.28
C LEU A 68 -2.72 8.17 -21.74
N LYS A 69 -2.12 9.36 -21.72
CA LYS A 69 -2.81 10.60 -21.34
C LYS A 69 -3.98 10.89 -22.28
N ILE A 70 -3.80 10.71 -23.59
CA ILE A 70 -4.88 10.88 -24.56
C ILE A 70 -5.98 9.84 -24.32
N ALA A 71 -5.62 8.58 -24.12
CA ALA A 71 -6.55 7.46 -23.99
C ALA A 71 -7.35 7.46 -22.68
N HIS A 72 -6.86 8.04 -21.58
CA HIS A 72 -7.51 7.99 -20.27
C HIS A 72 -7.85 9.37 -19.67
N ASN A 73 -7.07 10.41 -19.98
CA ASN A 73 -7.17 11.70 -19.29
C ASN A 73 -7.94 12.77 -20.07
N THR A 74 -8.23 12.55 -21.35
CA THR A 74 -9.06 13.47 -22.14
C THR A 74 -10.51 13.48 -21.64
N PRO A 75 -11.22 14.61 -21.72
CA PRO A 75 -12.63 14.70 -21.37
C PRO A 75 -13.48 13.65 -22.10
N GLU A 76 -13.20 13.42 -23.39
CA GLU A 76 -13.92 12.47 -24.24
C GLU A 76 -13.68 11.03 -23.78
N ALA A 77 -12.43 10.66 -23.49
CA ALA A 77 -12.12 9.33 -22.98
C ALA A 77 -12.73 9.08 -21.60
N LYS A 78 -12.67 10.08 -20.70
CA LYS A 78 -13.33 10.01 -19.38
C LYS A 78 -14.84 9.85 -19.52
N ALA A 79 -15.47 10.61 -20.42
CA ALA A 79 -16.89 10.50 -20.71
C ALA A 79 -17.25 9.12 -21.31
N ALA A 80 -16.42 8.59 -22.21
CA ALA A 80 -16.61 7.25 -22.77
C ALA A 80 -16.47 6.15 -21.71
N HIS A 81 -15.48 6.23 -20.84
CA HIS A 81 -15.32 5.33 -19.70
C HIS A 81 -16.52 5.42 -18.74
N SER A 82 -16.96 6.64 -18.42
CA SER A 82 -18.15 6.87 -17.59
C SER A 82 -19.41 6.24 -18.21
N LYS A 83 -19.65 6.48 -19.51
CA LYS A 83 -20.76 5.89 -20.25
C LYS A 83 -20.69 4.36 -20.28
N ALA A 84 -19.50 3.79 -20.47
CA ALA A 84 -19.29 2.34 -20.44
C ALA A 84 -19.58 1.75 -19.05
N GLN A 85 -19.18 2.43 -17.98
CA GLN A 85 -19.51 2.03 -16.61
C GLN A 85 -21.02 2.11 -16.37
N LEU A 86 -21.66 3.22 -16.71
CA LEU A 86 -23.12 3.40 -16.58
C LEU A 86 -23.91 2.31 -17.30
N ARG A 87 -23.45 1.87 -18.48
CA ARG A 87 -24.07 0.74 -19.20
C ARG A 87 -24.05 -0.55 -18.39
N LYS A 88 -22.91 -0.88 -17.76
CA LYS A 88 -22.80 -2.05 -16.87
C LYS A 88 -23.72 -1.92 -15.66
N TRP A 89 -23.87 -0.69 -15.14
CA TRP A 89 -24.81 -0.42 -14.06
C TRP A 89 -26.26 -0.45 -14.48
N VAL A 90 -26.63 -0.42 -15.76
CA VAL A 90 -28.03 -0.54 -16.21
C VAL A 90 -28.40 -1.99 -16.47
N ASP A 91 -27.45 -2.79 -16.95
CA ASP A 91 -27.62 -4.21 -17.25
C ASP A 91 -27.86 -5.06 -15.98
N PRO A 92 -29.04 -5.71 -15.84
CA PRO A 92 -29.35 -6.56 -14.68
C PRO A 92 -28.38 -7.73 -14.49
N ASP A 93 -27.88 -8.33 -15.57
CA ASP A 93 -27.00 -9.50 -15.49
C ASP A 93 -25.61 -9.10 -14.97
N GLU A 94 -25.11 -7.93 -15.38
CA GLU A 94 -23.85 -7.38 -14.87
C GLU A 94 -23.97 -6.97 -13.39
N ARG A 95 -25.13 -6.42 -12.98
CA ARG A 95 -25.40 -6.14 -11.56
C ARG A 95 -25.39 -7.41 -10.72
N ASP A 96 -26.07 -8.47 -11.16
CA ASP A 96 -26.11 -9.76 -10.45
C ASP A 96 -24.71 -10.37 -10.32
N LYS A 97 -23.87 -10.28 -11.37
CA LYS A 97 -22.45 -10.69 -11.29
C LYS A 97 -21.68 -9.89 -10.24
N MET A 98 -21.85 -8.57 -10.20
CA MET A 98 -21.19 -7.71 -9.20
C MET A 98 -21.68 -8.02 -7.79
N GLU A 99 -22.99 -8.24 -7.61
CA GLU A 99 -23.58 -8.61 -6.33
C GLU A 99 -23.07 -9.97 -5.85
N LYS A 100 -23.05 -10.99 -6.71
CA LYS A 100 -22.48 -12.31 -6.40
C LYS A 100 -21.02 -12.22 -5.98
N ALA A 101 -20.22 -11.41 -6.67
CA ALA A 101 -18.83 -11.18 -6.29
C ALA A 101 -18.72 -10.51 -4.91
N LEU A 102 -19.58 -9.53 -4.63
CA LEU A 102 -19.65 -8.86 -3.33
C LEU A 102 -20.06 -9.84 -2.22
N GLN A 103 -21.07 -10.68 -2.44
CA GLN A 103 -21.50 -11.68 -1.47
C GLN A 103 -20.43 -12.75 -1.23
N ALA A 104 -19.72 -13.20 -2.29
CA ALA A 104 -18.60 -14.11 -2.14
C ALA A 104 -17.50 -13.54 -1.24
N SER A 105 -17.20 -12.23 -1.34
CA SER A 105 -16.24 -11.56 -0.46
C SER A 105 -16.69 -11.40 1.00
N LYS A 106 -17.99 -11.55 1.28
CA LYS A 106 -18.52 -11.45 2.65
C LYS A 106 -18.43 -12.77 3.41
N THR A 107 -18.13 -13.88 2.73
CA THR A 107 -18.01 -15.19 3.38
C THR A 107 -16.90 -15.20 4.45
N PRO A 108 -17.12 -15.85 5.61
CA PRO A 108 -16.11 -15.91 6.67
C PRO A 108 -14.78 -16.50 6.20
N GLU A 109 -14.84 -17.53 5.36
CA GLU A 109 -13.67 -18.19 4.80
C GLU A 109 -12.84 -17.24 3.92
N TRP A 110 -13.50 -16.48 3.03
CA TRP A 110 -12.79 -15.49 2.19
C TRP A 110 -12.18 -14.38 3.04
N ARG A 111 -12.89 -13.88 4.06
CA ARG A 111 -12.37 -12.88 5.00
C ARG A 111 -11.16 -13.41 5.77
N ALA A 112 -11.20 -14.66 6.23
CA ALA A 112 -10.08 -15.29 6.91
C ALA A 112 -8.86 -15.45 5.99
N LYS A 113 -9.07 -15.91 4.75
CA LYS A 113 -8.01 -16.02 3.73
C LYS A 113 -7.37 -14.66 3.41
N VAL A 114 -8.18 -13.62 3.23
CA VAL A 114 -7.67 -12.27 2.98
C VAL A 114 -6.93 -11.74 4.20
N SER A 115 -7.46 -11.97 5.41
CA SER A 115 -6.78 -11.60 6.66
C SER A 115 -5.41 -12.28 6.79
N GLN A 116 -5.33 -13.58 6.52
CA GLN A 116 -4.07 -14.33 6.56
C GLN A 116 -3.07 -13.79 5.53
N SER A 117 -3.50 -13.62 4.27
CA SER A 117 -2.65 -13.06 3.22
C SER A 117 -2.18 -11.63 3.55
N LEU A 118 -3.01 -10.83 4.23
CA LEU A 118 -2.60 -9.52 4.72
C LEU A 118 -1.50 -9.66 5.77
N LYS A 119 -1.70 -10.51 6.79
CA LYS A 119 -0.72 -10.74 7.87
C LYS A 119 0.63 -11.22 7.32
N GLU A 120 0.63 -12.17 6.39
CA GLU A 120 1.84 -12.66 5.73
C GLU A 120 2.57 -11.54 4.99
N ARG A 121 1.83 -10.69 4.27
CA ARG A 121 2.39 -9.53 3.58
C ARG A 121 2.98 -8.52 4.55
N TRP A 122 2.28 -8.23 5.65
CA TRP A 122 2.73 -7.33 6.71
C TRP A 122 4.08 -7.75 7.32
N LEU A 123 4.38 -9.06 7.35
CA LEU A 123 5.67 -9.58 7.84
C LEU A 123 6.82 -9.38 6.84
N ILE A 124 6.53 -9.37 5.54
CA ILE A 124 7.54 -9.28 4.47
C ILE A 124 7.88 -7.82 4.18
N ASP A 125 6.85 -7.02 3.93
CA ASP A 125 6.93 -5.60 3.61
C ASP A 125 5.63 -5.00 4.14
N PRO A 126 5.65 -4.28 5.28
CA PRO A 126 4.47 -3.61 5.80
C PRO A 126 3.89 -2.82 4.63
N PRO A 127 2.70 -3.18 4.12
CA PRO A 127 2.16 -2.55 2.95
C PRO A 127 2.19 -1.05 3.19
N ASN A 128 2.56 -0.30 2.15
CA ASN A 128 2.44 1.15 2.12
C ASN A 128 0.95 1.48 2.26
N CYS A 129 0.45 1.39 3.49
CA CYS A 129 -0.94 1.13 3.81
C CYS A 129 -1.72 2.43 3.88
N SER A 130 -1.45 3.34 2.95
CA SER A 130 -2.24 4.53 2.78
C SER A 130 -2.05 5.06 1.37
N PHE A 131 -3.17 5.26 0.68
CA PHE A 131 -3.24 6.35 -0.28
C PHE A 131 -2.72 7.62 0.42
N GLY A 132 -1.48 8.04 0.13
CA GLY A 132 -0.95 9.34 0.56
C GLY A 132 0.23 9.37 1.54
N THR A 133 0.70 8.25 2.12
CA THR A 133 1.82 8.31 3.07
C THR A 133 3.17 8.18 2.39
N ARG A 134 3.65 9.28 1.76
CA ARG A 134 5.05 9.38 1.31
C ARG A 134 6.06 9.39 2.46
N HIS A 135 5.58 9.37 3.70
CA HIS A 135 6.36 9.57 4.92
C HIS A 135 6.14 8.46 5.96
N ALA A 136 5.53 7.33 5.57
CA ALA A 136 5.53 6.13 6.41
C ALA A 136 6.82 5.34 6.16
N GLY A 137 7.38 4.74 7.22
CA GLY A 137 8.61 3.98 7.10
C GLY A 137 9.08 3.35 8.40
N TRP A 138 10.10 2.50 8.28
CA TRP A 138 10.79 1.93 9.43
C TRP A 138 11.61 2.99 10.15
N TYR A 139 11.54 2.96 11.49
CA TYR A 139 12.35 3.75 12.39
C TYR A 139 13.12 2.80 13.32
N ASP A 140 14.44 2.95 13.35
CA ASP A 140 15.35 2.24 14.25
C ASP A 140 15.37 2.96 15.60
N LYS A 141 14.86 2.31 16.64
CA LYS A 141 14.84 2.86 18.01
C LYS A 141 16.21 2.74 18.66
N LEU A 142 16.43 3.54 19.72
CA LEU A 142 17.65 3.47 20.53
C LEU A 142 17.85 2.08 21.19
N ASP A 143 16.75 1.35 21.47
CA ASP A 143 16.78 -0.01 22.02
C ASP A 143 17.20 -1.10 21.01
N GLY A 144 17.48 -0.72 19.75
CA GLY A 144 17.86 -1.62 18.67
C GLY A 144 16.68 -2.35 17.99
N THR A 145 15.44 -2.09 18.42
CA THR A 145 14.24 -2.61 17.77
C THR A 145 13.69 -1.63 16.74
N ARG A 146 12.82 -2.11 15.85
CA ARG A 146 12.25 -1.30 14.75
C ARG A 146 10.76 -1.09 14.94
N ALA A 147 10.30 0.12 14.67
CA ALA A 147 8.88 0.46 14.60
C ALA A 147 8.52 0.96 13.20
N TRP A 148 7.35 0.58 12.67
CA TRP A 148 6.83 1.12 11.41
C TRP A 148 5.94 2.31 11.72
N LEU A 149 6.45 3.53 11.50
CA LEU A 149 5.71 4.76 11.74
C LEU A 149 4.93 5.16 10.49
N ARG A 150 3.74 5.75 10.68
CA ARG A 150 2.77 6.03 9.61
C ARG A 150 2.83 7.47 9.10
N SER A 151 3.50 8.38 9.81
CA SER A 151 3.61 9.79 9.40
C SER A 151 4.97 10.41 9.68
N SER A 152 5.26 11.51 8.98
CA SER A 152 6.47 12.32 9.23
C SER A 152 6.50 12.95 10.63
N TYR A 153 5.33 13.26 11.21
CA TYR A 153 5.26 13.81 12.56
C TYR A 153 5.54 12.74 13.61
N GLU A 154 5.07 11.51 13.43
CA GLU A 154 5.45 10.38 14.28
C GLU A 154 6.97 10.14 14.23
N HIS A 155 7.59 10.19 13.05
CA HIS A 155 9.05 10.10 12.92
C HIS A 155 9.80 11.18 13.70
N ARG A 156 9.28 12.41 13.72
CA ARG A 156 9.88 13.51 14.47
C ARG A 156 9.70 13.35 15.97
N ALA A 157 8.50 12.97 16.42
CA ALA A 157 8.24 12.68 17.82
C ALA A 157 9.11 11.53 18.34
N ALA A 158 9.19 10.42 17.60
CA ALA A 158 10.06 9.28 17.91
C ALA A 158 11.53 9.68 18.07
N ARG A 159 12.04 10.50 17.15
CA ARG A 159 13.40 11.04 17.23
C ARG A 159 13.59 11.90 18.48
N ALA A 160 12.68 12.81 18.75
CA ALA A 160 12.77 13.68 19.91
C ALA A 160 12.72 12.89 21.23
N PHE A 161 11.93 11.80 21.30
CA PHE A 161 11.95 10.89 22.44
C PHE A 161 13.31 10.20 22.61
N ASP A 162 13.87 9.66 21.53
CA ASP A 162 15.17 8.99 21.58
C ASP A 162 16.31 9.95 21.95
N GLU A 163 16.29 11.18 21.43
CA GLU A 163 17.27 12.23 21.75
C GLU A 163 17.23 12.64 23.22
N GLN A 164 16.04 12.59 23.85
CA GLN A 164 15.85 12.81 25.28
C GLN A 164 16.04 11.55 26.12
N GLY A 165 16.32 10.39 25.51
CA GLY A 165 16.48 9.11 26.20
C GLY A 165 15.19 8.53 26.75
N VAL A 166 14.03 8.99 26.28
CA VAL A 166 12.71 8.54 26.75
C VAL A 166 12.33 7.23 26.08
N ILE A 167 11.94 6.24 26.88
CA ILE A 167 11.47 4.95 26.36
C ILE A 167 10.02 5.11 25.89
N TRP A 168 9.74 4.65 24.67
CA TRP A 168 8.41 4.73 24.06
C TRP A 168 7.98 3.42 23.39
N GLU A 169 6.67 3.23 23.35
CA GLU A 169 6.01 2.12 22.68
C GLU A 169 5.03 2.66 21.63
N TYR A 170 5.12 2.17 20.39
CA TYR A 170 4.24 2.60 19.30
C TYR A 170 3.10 1.62 19.06
N GLU A 171 1.86 2.12 19.03
CA GLU A 171 0.62 1.40 18.74
C GLU A 171 0.42 0.06 19.50
N LYS A 172 1.03 -0.08 20.69
CA LYS A 172 0.92 -1.32 21.48
C LYS A 172 -0.37 -1.40 22.30
N ARG A 173 -0.89 -0.25 22.75
CA ARG A 173 -2.10 -0.17 23.58
C ARG A 173 -3.36 -0.14 22.73
N ARG A 174 -4.44 -0.75 23.21
CA ARG A 174 -5.74 -0.80 22.53
C ARG A 174 -6.84 -0.60 23.57
N PHE A 175 -7.71 0.36 23.33
CA PHE A 175 -8.81 0.72 24.22
C PHE A 175 -10.13 0.49 23.52
N GLN A 176 -11.05 -0.20 24.19
CA GLN A 176 -12.42 -0.31 23.69
C GLN A 176 -13.14 1.00 23.99
N ILE A 177 -13.74 1.60 22.97
CA ILE A 177 -14.53 2.83 23.10
C ILE A 177 -15.86 2.66 22.37
N CYS A 178 -16.90 3.31 22.89
CA CYS A 178 -18.18 3.45 22.21
C CYS A 178 -18.29 4.85 21.59
N VAL A 179 -18.49 4.93 20.27
CA VAL A 179 -18.69 6.19 19.54
C VAL A 179 -20.00 6.10 18.78
N ARG A 180 -20.95 7.00 19.05
CA ARG A 180 -22.28 7.00 18.42
C ARG A 180 -22.96 5.63 18.48
N GLU A 181 -22.97 5.01 19.66
CA GLU A 181 -23.57 3.68 19.92
C GLU A 181 -22.90 2.52 19.18
N LYS A 182 -21.70 2.73 18.63
CA LYS A 182 -20.90 1.70 17.97
C LYS A 182 -19.65 1.42 18.77
N GLU A 183 -19.45 0.15 19.11
CA GLU A 183 -18.21 -0.33 19.69
C GLU A 183 -17.09 -0.29 18.64
N THR A 184 -16.00 0.37 19.00
CA THR A 184 -14.78 0.45 18.19
C THR A 184 -13.56 0.37 19.11
N VAL A 185 -12.39 0.19 18.50
CA VAL A 185 -11.12 0.18 19.22
C VAL A 185 -10.36 1.46 18.89
N TYR A 186 -9.89 2.15 19.92
CA TYR A 186 -8.96 3.25 19.84
C TYR A 186 -7.54 2.73 20.07
N VAL A 187 -6.62 3.11 19.19
CA VAL A 187 -5.20 2.74 19.25
C VAL A 187 -4.43 4.06 19.21
N PRO A 188 -3.84 4.51 20.33
CA PRO A 188 -3.04 5.71 20.33
C PRO A 188 -1.71 5.50 19.61
N ASP A 189 -1.11 6.60 19.16
CA ASP A 189 0.16 6.58 18.44
C ASP A 189 1.33 6.12 19.36
N PHE A 190 1.59 6.82 20.46
CA PHE A 190 2.69 6.51 21.39
C PHE A 190 2.21 6.32 22.84
N PHE A 191 2.89 5.43 23.56
CA PHE A 191 2.79 5.28 25.02
C PHE A 191 4.18 5.42 25.63
N LEU A 192 4.31 6.25 26.65
CA LEU A 192 5.54 6.52 27.40
C LEU A 192 5.44 5.83 28.77
N PRO A 193 6.02 4.62 28.95
CA PRO A 193 5.79 3.82 30.16
C PRO A 193 6.31 4.49 31.44
N GLU A 194 7.36 5.31 31.34
CA GLU A 194 7.97 6.00 32.48
C GLU A 194 7.02 7.04 33.10
N TYR A 195 6.18 7.66 32.28
CA TYR A 195 5.25 8.72 32.69
C TYR A 195 3.80 8.25 32.75
N ASP A 196 3.54 6.99 32.40
CA ASP A 196 2.20 6.43 32.17
C ASP A 196 1.34 7.33 31.25
N LEU A 197 1.97 7.90 30.22
CA LEU A 197 1.41 8.93 29.37
C LEU A 197 1.17 8.41 27.94
N ILE A 198 -0.04 8.62 27.45
CA ILE A 198 -0.38 8.44 26.03
C ILE A 198 -0.15 9.73 25.28
N VAL A 199 0.54 9.64 24.13
CA VAL A 199 0.79 10.77 23.24
C VAL A 199 0.21 10.44 21.86
N GLU A 200 -0.82 11.19 21.48
CA GLU A 200 -1.44 11.11 20.16
C GLU A 200 -0.85 12.20 19.25
N VAL A 201 -0.25 11.82 18.13
CA VAL A 201 0.37 12.77 17.19
C VAL A 201 -0.57 13.06 16.03
N LYS A 202 -0.92 14.33 15.83
CA LYS A 202 -1.84 14.73 14.76
C LYS A 202 -1.35 15.96 14.00
N GLY A 203 -1.62 15.93 12.69
CA GLY A 203 -1.43 17.10 11.83
C GLY A 203 -2.69 17.96 11.82
N TYR A 204 -3.68 17.52 11.03
CA TYR A 204 -5.00 18.15 11.01
C TYR A 204 -5.97 17.33 11.84
N PHE A 205 -6.64 17.95 12.81
CA PHE A 205 -7.58 17.27 13.69
C PHE A 205 -8.98 17.22 13.06
N TYR A 206 -9.22 16.18 12.26
CA TYR A 206 -10.51 15.97 11.61
C TYR A 206 -11.64 15.75 12.64
N PRO A 207 -12.90 16.15 12.34
CA PRO A 207 -14.01 16.02 13.27
C PRO A 207 -14.28 14.59 13.76
N ASP A 208 -14.14 13.60 12.88
CA ASP A 208 -14.32 12.19 13.21
C ASP A 208 -13.22 11.65 14.14
N ALA A 209 -11.98 12.10 13.97
CA ALA A 209 -10.89 11.80 14.88
C ALA A 209 -11.11 12.46 16.25
N ARG A 210 -11.64 13.69 16.27
CA ARG A 210 -11.98 14.41 17.50
C ARG A 210 -13.04 13.68 18.31
N GLU A 211 -14.12 13.23 17.67
CA GLU A 211 -15.17 12.48 18.36
C GLU A 211 -14.64 11.19 19.01
N LYS A 212 -13.72 10.48 18.35
CA LYS A 212 -13.08 9.28 18.93
C LYS A 212 -12.21 9.62 20.12
N TRP A 213 -11.45 10.71 20.03
CA TRP A 213 -10.59 11.19 21.12
C TRP A 213 -11.41 11.62 22.34
N GLU A 214 -12.46 12.39 22.13
CA GLU A 214 -13.37 12.82 23.20
C GLU A 214 -14.07 11.62 23.85
N ALA A 215 -14.52 10.64 23.06
CA ALA A 215 -15.09 9.41 23.58
C ALA A 215 -14.09 8.59 24.40
N PHE A 216 -12.82 8.56 23.96
CA PHE A 216 -11.74 7.92 24.70
C PHE A 216 -11.51 8.59 26.06
N LEU A 217 -11.36 9.91 26.10
CA LEU A 217 -11.17 10.66 27.35
C LEU A 217 -12.37 10.53 28.30
N ALA A 218 -13.60 10.49 27.77
CA ALA A 218 -14.81 10.34 28.57
C ALA A 218 -14.95 8.93 29.19
N GLN A 219 -14.46 7.89 28.51
CA GLN A 219 -14.59 6.49 28.95
C GLN A 219 -13.37 5.99 29.73
N HIS A 220 -12.21 6.60 29.53
CA HIS A 220 -10.92 6.23 30.14
C HIS A 220 -10.28 7.45 30.80
N SER A 221 -11.05 8.15 31.64
CA SER A 221 -10.63 9.40 32.29
C SER A 221 -9.46 9.24 33.27
N GLU A 222 -9.19 8.02 33.70
CA GLU A 222 -8.08 7.64 34.57
C GLU A 222 -6.73 7.62 33.85
N ILE A 223 -6.73 7.59 32.52
CA ILE A 223 -5.52 7.47 31.72
C ILE A 223 -5.01 8.87 31.35
N LYS A 224 -3.73 9.12 31.60
CA LYS A 224 -3.09 10.36 31.18
C LYS A 224 -2.86 10.33 29.68
N ALA A 225 -3.45 11.28 28.97
CA ALA A 225 -3.35 11.34 27.52
C ALA A 225 -3.28 12.79 27.03
N CYS A 226 -2.37 13.06 26.10
CA CYS A 226 -2.23 14.36 25.46
C CYS A 226 -2.17 14.23 23.94
N ILE A 227 -2.54 15.31 23.26
CA ILE A 227 -2.49 15.41 21.80
C ILE A 227 -1.40 16.40 21.40
N TRP A 228 -0.51 15.96 20.52
CA TRP A 228 0.60 16.75 20.03
C TRP A 228 0.41 17.11 18.56
N PHE A 229 0.49 18.40 18.30
CA PHE A 229 0.58 18.96 16.96
C PHE A 229 2.03 19.28 16.63
N LYS A 230 2.23 19.90 15.47
CA LYS A 230 3.55 20.27 14.97
C LYS A 230 4.31 21.16 15.96
N GLU A 231 3.61 22.06 16.64
CA GLU A 231 4.17 23.04 17.57
C GLU A 231 4.78 22.35 18.79
N GLN A 232 4.07 21.40 19.40
CA GLN A 232 4.56 20.64 20.56
C GLN A 232 5.79 19.81 20.21
N ILE A 233 5.81 19.21 19.01
CA ILE A 233 6.97 18.45 18.53
C ILE A 233 8.19 19.38 18.35
N ILE A 234 8.00 20.58 17.79
CA ILE A 234 9.10 21.57 17.66
C ILE A 234 9.61 22.00 19.04
N MET A 235 8.70 22.28 20.00
CA MET A 235 9.10 22.64 21.35
C MET A 235 9.88 21.51 22.03
N LEU A 236 9.51 20.26 21.80
CA LEU A 236 10.22 19.09 22.31
C LEU A 236 11.61 18.95 21.68
N GLU A 237 11.72 19.10 20.35
CA GLU A 237 13.00 19.10 19.62
C GLU A 237 13.95 20.20 20.10
N ASN A 238 13.41 21.37 20.49
CA ASN A 238 14.19 22.49 21.02
C ASN A 238 14.51 22.37 22.52
N GLY A 239 13.96 21.36 23.22
CA GLY A 239 14.08 21.21 24.67
C GLY A 239 13.27 22.21 25.50
N GLU A 240 12.33 22.94 24.88
CA GLU A 240 11.43 23.90 25.53
C GLU A 240 10.22 23.21 26.18
N LEU A 241 9.83 22.04 25.67
CA LEU A 241 8.79 21.19 26.26
C LEU A 241 9.45 20.09 27.09
N GLN A 242 9.14 20.05 28.39
CA GLN A 242 9.47 18.88 29.23
C GLN A 242 8.24 18.00 29.38
N ILE A 243 8.41 16.70 29.13
CA ILE A 243 7.33 15.71 29.20
C ILE A 243 6.74 15.63 30.61
N GLU A 244 7.56 15.88 31.64
CA GLU A 244 7.15 15.98 33.05
C GLU A 244 6.04 17.01 33.29
N ASN A 245 6.00 18.11 32.52
CA ASN A 245 4.98 19.15 32.66
C ASN A 245 3.62 18.78 32.02
N GLN A 246 3.52 17.60 31.39
CA GLN A 246 2.29 17.07 30.79
C GLN A 246 1.63 16.00 31.67
N VAL A 247 2.20 15.72 32.85
CA VAL A 247 1.81 14.66 33.79
C VAL A 247 0.95 15.19 34.94
#